data_AF-Q6MV39-F1
#
_entry.id   AF-Q6MV39-F1
#
_cell.length_a   1.000
_cell.length_b   1.000
_cell.length_c   1.000
_cell.angle_alpha   90.00
_cell.angle_beta   90.00
_cell.angle_gamma   90.00
#
_symmetry.space_group_name_H-M   'P 1'
#
loop_
_entity.id
_entity.type
_entity.pdbx_description
1 polymer ?
#
loop_
_entity_poly.entity_id
_entity_poly.type
_entity_poly.pdbx_seq_one_letter_code
_entity_poly.pdbx_strand_id
1 'polypeptide(L)'
;MVMTVTTSTGNRVTMYCLGSLTFVPSEAVKDEQTHNQVLQRLAETNDFATAIRTWFHLSDDVNAPEADEYVYHAIASVKLSQVQRAVDVGGAKGMHGWYRLEGGDLLPPPPQADIESYISIFLPSTATASALTAFQSNAKRSSIRLRSATYLLSKRYIASDWHPLGNQLIIPKTKKDSKTPLPSNPYFDFWAWSCRNLEWCGPVPISSSASTSPPASNTTDEAKKDDSNDTTNKIILTNPRMSHHILPIFMHHFGCAVPSHESLSLLKLFARGRSIIDMGSGNGYWTFMLRQYLSLGPTSSQSQQKVYAVDNNQSEWRVMWIDDTIIADGVRWLSSPSPSSSSSSTSCPSKGGQDMVLLLVYPIVGGDSSAAGGKEGGFTRQLMKAYKGDTLAVVGTQNGNGYTGFKGVTMDEYMEREWKEEGWRKVVQCPLPSFAGKDEALFVFQRGEALGNSEEGLGAGSGKAKKKKRKSGKQKDVEVENQNGEDQRDGKEEEQAEEKKEKEGPNE
;
A
#
# COMPACT_ATOMS: atom_id res chain seq x y z
N MET A 1 -9.62 -6.59 19.16
CA MET A 1 -10.51 -7.55 19.86
C MET A 1 -11.88 -7.48 19.23
N VAL A 2 -12.35 -8.55 18.59
CA VAL A 2 -13.78 -8.68 18.26
C VAL A 2 -14.53 -9.00 19.55
N MET A 3 -15.61 -8.26 19.82
CA MET A 3 -16.39 -8.44 21.04
C MET A 3 -17.65 -9.23 20.73
N THR A 4 -17.77 -10.43 21.30
CA THR A 4 -19.05 -11.15 21.30
C THR A 4 -19.92 -10.63 22.44
N VAL A 5 -20.83 -9.72 22.13
CA VAL A 5 -21.78 -9.16 23.10
C VAL A 5 -23.07 -9.98 23.09
N THR A 6 -23.63 -10.24 24.28
CA THR A 6 -24.96 -10.84 24.43
C THR A 6 -26.00 -9.73 24.45
N THR A 7 -26.96 -9.75 23.54
CA THR A 7 -28.06 -8.76 23.50
C THR A 7 -29.01 -8.91 24.68
N SER A 8 -29.89 -7.93 24.89
CA SER A 8 -31.03 -8.03 25.81
C SER A 8 -31.97 -9.22 25.50
N THR A 9 -31.94 -9.73 24.27
CA THR A 9 -32.68 -10.93 23.82
C THR A 9 -31.90 -12.25 23.99
N GLY A 10 -30.68 -12.22 24.55
CA GLY A 10 -29.84 -13.40 24.78
C GLY A 10 -29.03 -13.88 23.56
N ASN A 11 -29.16 -13.21 22.40
CA ASN A 11 -28.41 -13.55 21.20
C ASN A 11 -26.96 -13.08 21.30
N ARG A 12 -26.01 -13.90 20.86
CA ARG A 12 -24.59 -13.53 20.80
C ARG A 12 -24.29 -12.86 19.46
N VAL A 13 -23.91 -11.59 19.48
CA VAL A 13 -23.59 -10.77 18.30
C VAL A 13 -22.10 -10.48 18.24
N THR A 14 -21.52 -10.62 17.06
CA THR A 14 -20.10 -10.36 16.77
C THR A 14 -19.91 -8.89 16.42
N MET A 15 -19.42 -8.07 17.36
CA MET A 15 -19.12 -6.66 17.11
C MET A 15 -17.75 -6.50 16.45
N TYR A 16 -17.76 -5.96 15.23
CA TYR A 16 -16.56 -5.58 14.48
C TYR A 16 -16.13 -4.13 14.74
N CYS A 17 -17.06 -3.21 14.99
CA CYS A 17 -16.78 -1.81 15.34
C CYS A 17 -17.32 -1.52 16.75
N LEU A 18 -16.54 -0.82 17.58
CA LEU A 18 -17.05 -0.30 18.85
C LEU A 18 -18.12 0.75 18.55
N GLY A 19 -19.24 0.73 19.26
CA GLY A 19 -20.39 1.59 18.94
C GLY A 19 -21.18 1.18 17.69
N SER A 20 -20.93 0.02 17.08
CA SER A 20 -21.83 -0.52 16.04
C SER A 20 -22.17 -1.99 16.27
N LEU A 21 -23.46 -2.28 16.31
CA LEU A 21 -24.00 -3.64 16.37
C LEU A 21 -24.22 -4.26 14.97
N THR A 22 -24.08 -3.48 13.90
CA THR A 22 -24.49 -3.88 12.53
C THR A 22 -23.40 -3.73 11.46
N PHE A 23 -22.25 -3.11 11.76
CA PHE A 23 -21.13 -3.08 10.82
C PHE A 23 -20.53 -4.49 10.63
N VAL A 24 -20.68 -5.05 9.43
CA VAL A 24 -20.09 -6.34 9.02
C VAL A 24 -19.13 -6.12 7.84
N PRO A 25 -17.80 -6.27 8.02
CA PRO A 25 -16.80 -5.94 7.00
C PRO A 25 -17.01 -6.61 5.63
N SER A 26 -17.48 -7.87 5.63
CA SER A 26 -17.70 -8.67 4.42
C SER A 26 -19.02 -8.34 3.69
N GLU A 27 -19.85 -7.49 4.26
CA GLU A 27 -21.11 -6.99 3.68
C GLU A 27 -20.95 -5.53 3.26
N ALA A 28 -20.36 -4.69 4.12
CA ALA A 28 -20.10 -3.27 3.84
C ALA A 28 -19.29 -3.04 2.54
N VAL A 29 -18.28 -3.87 2.23
CA VAL A 29 -17.52 -3.77 0.97
C VAL A 29 -18.27 -4.20 -0.29
N LYS A 30 -19.54 -4.59 -0.16
CA LYS A 30 -20.47 -4.91 -1.27
C LYS A 30 -21.64 -3.94 -1.34
N ASP A 31 -21.81 -3.05 -0.35
CA ASP A 31 -22.87 -2.05 -0.35
C ASP A 31 -22.43 -0.83 -1.20
N GLU A 32 -22.66 -0.95 -2.51
CA GLU A 32 -22.42 0.14 -3.45
C GLU A 32 -23.27 1.39 -3.14
N GLN A 33 -24.43 1.27 -2.50
CA GLN A 33 -25.28 2.42 -2.17
C GLN A 33 -24.70 3.23 -1.00
N THR A 34 -24.24 2.56 0.06
CA THR A 34 -23.55 3.22 1.18
C THR A 34 -22.17 3.74 0.74
N HIS A 35 -21.45 3.00 -0.10
CA HIS A 35 -20.16 3.45 -0.65
C HIS A 35 -20.31 4.74 -1.47
N ASN A 36 -21.28 4.79 -2.40
CA ASN A 36 -21.51 6.00 -3.21
C ASN A 36 -21.94 7.21 -2.37
N GLN A 37 -22.79 7.03 -1.35
CA GLN A 37 -23.16 8.10 -0.41
C GLN A 37 -21.95 8.65 0.37
N VAL A 38 -21.06 7.77 0.84
CA VAL A 38 -19.83 8.15 1.55
C VAL A 38 -18.90 8.93 0.62
N LEU A 39 -18.69 8.45 -0.61
CA LEU A 39 -17.90 9.16 -1.62
C LEU A 39 -18.48 10.55 -1.95
N GLN A 40 -19.81 10.66 -2.08
CA GLN A 40 -20.48 11.92 -2.36
C GLN A 40 -20.27 12.94 -1.22
N ARG A 41 -20.48 12.56 0.04
CA ARG A 41 -20.24 13.44 1.21
C ARG A 41 -18.80 13.94 1.28
N LEU A 42 -17.84 13.05 1.05
CA LEU A 42 -16.41 13.42 1.02
C LEU A 42 -16.10 14.40 -0.11
N ALA A 43 -16.67 14.21 -1.30
CA ALA A 43 -16.40 15.02 -2.48
C ALA A 43 -17.11 16.38 -2.49
N GLU A 44 -18.38 16.45 -2.08
CA GLU A 44 -19.22 17.64 -2.20
C GLU A 44 -19.11 18.58 -0.99
N THR A 45 -19.03 18.04 0.24
CA THR A 45 -19.12 18.85 1.47
C THR A 45 -17.91 18.71 2.39
N ASN A 46 -16.99 17.76 2.15
CA ASN A 46 -15.92 17.38 3.08
C ASN A 46 -16.46 16.97 4.48
N ASP A 47 -17.69 16.44 4.54
CA ASP A 47 -18.33 15.93 5.76
C ASP A 47 -17.75 14.56 6.13
N PHE A 48 -16.52 14.61 6.63
CA PHE A 48 -15.70 13.47 7.03
C PHE A 48 -16.29 12.73 8.24
N ALA A 49 -16.88 13.47 9.21
CA ALA A 49 -17.52 12.87 10.36
C ALA A 49 -18.74 12.03 9.96
N THR A 50 -19.66 12.55 9.15
CA THR A 50 -20.80 11.74 8.69
C THR A 50 -20.34 10.64 7.74
N ALA A 51 -19.36 10.88 6.86
CA ALA A 51 -18.80 9.84 6.00
C ALA A 51 -18.24 8.64 6.81
N ILE A 52 -17.51 8.88 7.90
CA ILE A 52 -17.04 7.82 8.81
C ILE A 52 -18.21 7.12 9.50
N ARG A 53 -19.20 7.87 10.04
CA ARG A 53 -20.36 7.27 10.71
C ARG A 53 -21.22 6.42 9.78
N THR A 54 -21.48 6.91 8.57
CA THR A 54 -22.22 6.20 7.52
C THR A 54 -21.49 4.93 7.09
N TRP A 55 -20.16 4.95 6.90
CA TRP A 55 -19.42 3.74 6.52
C TRP A 55 -19.36 2.69 7.65
N PHE A 56 -19.21 3.11 8.91
CA PHE A 56 -19.03 2.21 10.05
C PHE A 56 -20.31 1.95 10.87
N HIS A 57 -21.48 2.36 10.35
CA HIS A 57 -22.78 2.23 11.00
C HIS A 57 -22.77 2.71 12.47
N LEU A 58 -22.26 3.93 12.69
CA LEU A 58 -22.23 4.62 13.99
C LEU A 58 -23.32 5.70 14.05
N SER A 59 -23.88 5.93 15.23
CA SER A 59 -24.86 7.00 15.48
C SER A 59 -24.18 8.34 15.83
N ASP A 60 -24.86 9.43 15.49
CA ASP A 60 -24.57 10.79 15.95
C ASP A 60 -25.49 11.26 17.09
N ASP A 61 -26.61 10.56 17.35
CA ASP A 61 -27.39 10.74 18.58
C ASP A 61 -26.62 10.17 19.78
N VAL A 62 -26.21 11.07 20.68
CA VAL A 62 -25.49 10.76 21.93
C VAL A 62 -26.29 9.91 22.94
N ASN A 63 -27.58 9.71 22.71
CA ASN A 63 -28.46 8.87 23.53
C ASN A 63 -28.67 7.47 22.93
N ALA A 64 -28.23 7.23 21.69
CA ALA A 64 -28.35 5.94 21.03
C ALA A 64 -27.29 4.94 21.53
N PRO A 65 -27.57 3.62 21.53
CA PRO A 65 -26.57 2.60 21.84
C PRO A 65 -25.32 2.64 20.94
N GLU A 66 -25.47 3.16 19.72
CA GLU A 66 -24.44 3.27 18.70
C GLU A 66 -23.68 4.61 18.68
N ALA A 67 -23.82 5.46 19.71
CA ALA A 67 -23.24 6.80 19.75
C ALA A 67 -21.69 6.81 19.63
N ASP A 68 -21.15 7.58 18.66
CA ASP A 68 -19.70 7.86 18.59
C ASP A 68 -19.25 8.87 19.65
N GLU A 69 -19.16 8.38 20.88
CA GLU A 69 -18.50 9.03 22.01
C GLU A 69 -16.97 8.83 22.01
N TYR A 70 -16.41 8.04 21.07
CA TYR A 70 -15.08 7.45 21.21
C TYR A 70 -13.93 8.46 21.11
N VAL A 71 -12.83 8.15 21.81
CA VAL A 71 -11.57 8.91 21.75
C VAL A 71 -10.56 8.09 20.96
N TYR A 72 -10.29 8.55 19.74
CA TYR A 72 -9.40 7.91 18.79
C TYR A 72 -7.95 8.21 19.15
N HIS A 73 -7.19 7.15 19.46
CA HIS A 73 -5.80 7.22 19.92
C HIS A 73 -4.81 6.78 18.84
N ALA A 74 -3.84 7.64 18.54
CA ALA A 74 -2.61 7.29 17.83
C ALA A 74 -1.45 8.18 18.32
N ILE A 75 -0.90 9.06 17.48
CA ILE A 75 0.07 10.10 17.90
C ILE A 75 -0.56 11.20 18.77
N ALA A 76 -1.89 11.25 18.79
CA ALA A 76 -2.73 12.18 19.54
C ALA A 76 -4.04 11.48 19.92
N SER A 77 -4.80 12.08 20.82
CA SER A 77 -6.12 11.61 21.27
C SER A 77 -7.19 12.62 20.80
N VAL A 78 -8.15 12.18 19.98
CA VAL A 78 -9.17 13.06 19.37
C VAL A 78 -10.56 12.41 19.34
N LYS A 79 -11.64 13.17 19.50
CA LYS A 79 -13.00 12.75 19.11
C LYS A 79 -13.27 13.08 17.63
N LEU A 80 -14.11 12.31 16.94
CA LEU A 80 -14.41 12.54 15.51
C LEU A 80 -14.89 13.97 15.20
N SER A 81 -15.67 14.58 16.09
CA SER A 81 -16.12 15.98 15.94
C SER A 81 -15.00 17.02 16.08
N GLN A 82 -13.90 16.71 16.80
CA GLN A 82 -12.71 17.57 16.82
C GLN A 82 -11.94 17.47 15.49
N VAL A 83 -11.96 16.29 14.84
CA VAL A 83 -11.32 16.09 13.55
C VAL A 83 -12.09 16.80 12.43
N GLN A 84 -13.42 16.77 12.44
CA GLN A 84 -14.22 17.58 11.50
C GLN A 84 -13.86 19.07 11.62
N ARG A 85 -13.80 19.63 12.82
CA ARG A 85 -13.38 21.03 13.02
C ARG A 85 -11.95 21.34 12.56
N ALA A 86 -11.09 20.34 12.40
CA ALA A 86 -9.78 20.52 11.78
C ALA A 86 -9.88 20.51 10.24
N VAL A 87 -10.72 19.65 9.67
CA VAL A 87 -11.09 19.63 8.24
C VAL A 87 -11.74 20.94 7.81
N ASP A 88 -12.70 21.45 8.58
CA ASP A 88 -13.44 22.70 8.32
C ASP A 88 -12.53 23.94 8.29
N VAL A 89 -11.41 23.90 9.02
CA VAL A 89 -10.41 24.98 9.11
C VAL A 89 -9.33 24.86 8.02
N GLY A 90 -9.15 23.67 7.45
CA GLY A 90 -8.22 23.40 6.35
C GLY A 90 -6.79 23.87 6.62
N GLY A 91 -6.12 24.39 5.58
CA GLY A 91 -4.71 24.79 5.65
C GLY A 91 -4.41 26.00 6.55
N ALA A 92 -5.42 26.64 7.15
CA ALA A 92 -5.23 27.81 8.01
C ALA A 92 -4.31 27.51 9.20
N LYS A 93 -3.57 28.53 9.65
CA LYS A 93 -2.50 28.43 10.66
C LYS A 93 -1.38 27.42 10.31
N GLY A 94 -1.31 26.98 9.04
CA GLY A 94 -0.26 26.09 8.55
C GLY A 94 -0.52 24.59 8.76
N MET A 95 -1.77 24.17 9.02
CA MET A 95 -2.09 22.75 9.24
C MET A 95 -1.82 21.85 8.01
N HIS A 96 -1.78 22.42 6.80
CA HIS A 96 -1.36 21.74 5.56
C HIS A 96 0.06 22.12 5.10
N GLY A 97 0.88 22.68 6.00
CA GLY A 97 2.24 23.13 5.70
C GLY A 97 3.24 21.99 5.56
N TRP A 98 3.03 21.06 4.63
CA TRP A 98 3.82 19.82 4.46
C TRP A 98 5.18 20.02 3.79
N TYR A 99 5.33 21.08 2.99
CA TYR A 99 6.50 21.31 2.14
C TYR A 99 7.17 22.63 2.49
N ARG A 100 8.50 22.61 2.66
CA ARG A 100 9.34 23.80 2.83
C ARG A 100 10.52 23.79 1.87
N LEU A 101 11.11 24.96 1.68
CA LEU A 101 12.49 25.08 1.19
C LEU A 101 13.47 24.82 2.33
N GLU A 102 14.63 24.27 1.99
CA GLU A 102 15.83 24.19 2.81
C GLU A 102 16.33 25.61 3.08
N GLY A 103 16.07 26.09 4.30
CA GLY A 103 16.08 27.51 4.68
C GLY A 103 14.89 27.89 5.57
N GLY A 104 13.76 27.19 5.42
CA GLY A 104 12.61 27.25 6.35
C GLY A 104 11.31 27.78 5.74
N ASP A 105 11.34 28.39 4.56
CA ASP A 105 10.15 28.98 3.93
C ASP A 105 9.10 27.93 3.56
N LEU A 106 7.83 28.19 3.90
CA LEU A 106 6.69 27.37 3.47
C LEU A 106 6.42 27.55 1.98
N LEU A 107 6.23 26.44 1.28
CA LEU A 107 5.76 26.46 -0.11
C LEU A 107 4.22 26.57 -0.15
N PRO A 108 3.66 27.18 -1.22
CA PRO A 108 2.23 27.15 -1.44
C PRO A 108 1.74 25.71 -1.70
N PRO A 109 0.45 25.42 -1.45
CA PRO A 109 -0.17 24.14 -1.78
C PRO A 109 0.08 23.68 -3.23
N PRO A 110 0.30 22.37 -3.47
CA PRO A 110 0.41 21.82 -4.81
C PRO A 110 -0.94 21.91 -5.55
N PRO A 111 -0.97 22.14 -6.88
CA PRO A 111 -2.21 22.16 -7.65
C PRO A 111 -2.97 20.83 -7.56
N GLN A 112 -4.31 20.88 -7.51
CA GLN A 112 -5.14 19.66 -7.45
C GLN A 112 -4.86 18.67 -8.60
N ALA A 113 -4.53 19.14 -9.81
CA ALA A 113 -4.13 18.26 -10.91
C ALA A 113 -2.82 17.47 -10.65
N ASP A 114 -1.92 18.01 -9.82
CA ASP A 114 -0.72 17.30 -9.36
C ASP A 114 -1.04 16.33 -8.21
N ILE A 115 -2.03 16.64 -7.37
CA ILE A 115 -2.57 15.73 -6.34
C ILE A 115 -3.27 14.53 -6.99
N GLU A 116 -4.16 14.74 -7.97
CA GLU A 116 -4.77 13.65 -8.75
C GLU A 116 -3.70 12.80 -9.46
N SER A 117 -2.66 13.44 -9.98
CA SER A 117 -1.56 12.72 -10.61
C SER A 117 -0.80 11.84 -9.59
N TYR A 118 -0.63 12.28 -8.34
CA TYR A 118 -0.07 11.48 -7.25
C TYR A 118 -0.99 10.32 -6.86
N ILE A 119 -2.29 10.57 -6.65
CA ILE A 119 -3.31 9.53 -6.36
C ILE A 119 -3.31 8.45 -7.45
N SER A 120 -3.19 8.86 -8.73
CA SER A 120 -3.25 7.96 -9.88
C SER A 120 -2.20 6.85 -9.89
N ILE A 121 -1.04 7.06 -9.24
CA ILE A 121 0.08 6.10 -9.17
C ILE A 121 -0.34 4.74 -8.58
N PHE A 122 -1.32 4.78 -7.68
CA PHE A 122 -1.74 3.65 -6.86
C PHE A 122 -3.10 3.06 -7.27
N LEU A 123 -3.81 3.72 -8.20
CA LEU A 123 -5.06 3.22 -8.75
C LEU A 123 -4.83 1.89 -9.50
N PRO A 124 -5.69 0.87 -9.31
CA PRO A 124 -5.56 -0.41 -10.01
C PRO A 124 -5.64 -0.29 -11.54
N SER A 125 -6.30 0.77 -12.04
CA SER A 125 -6.44 1.09 -13.46
C SER A 125 -5.16 1.70 -14.09
N THR A 126 -4.10 1.93 -13.31
CA THR A 126 -2.78 2.36 -13.80
C THR A 126 -1.72 1.29 -13.50
N ALA A 127 -0.58 1.38 -14.22
CA ALA A 127 0.59 0.56 -13.94
C ALA A 127 1.60 1.45 -13.22
N THR A 128 1.89 1.15 -11.95
CA THR A 128 2.60 2.05 -11.01
C THR A 128 3.93 2.58 -11.56
N ALA A 129 4.71 1.76 -12.26
CA ALA A 129 5.96 2.20 -12.89
C ALA A 129 5.73 3.25 -14.00
N SER A 130 4.76 3.04 -14.89
CA SER A 130 4.42 4.01 -15.95
C SER A 130 3.78 5.27 -15.38
N ALA A 131 2.96 5.14 -14.33
CA ALA A 131 2.32 6.26 -13.65
C ALA A 131 3.35 7.13 -12.92
N LEU A 132 4.35 6.55 -12.24
CA LEU A 132 5.48 7.29 -11.65
C LEU A 132 6.30 8.04 -12.70
N THR A 133 6.60 7.41 -13.84
CA THR A 133 7.31 8.08 -14.95
C THR A 133 6.49 9.25 -15.50
N ALA A 134 5.17 9.09 -15.69
CA ALA A 134 4.28 10.17 -16.12
C ALA A 134 4.04 11.24 -15.04
N PHE A 135 4.17 10.89 -13.76
CA PHE A 135 4.16 11.83 -12.64
C PHE A 135 5.39 12.74 -12.70
N GLN A 136 6.57 12.20 -13.03
CA GLN A 136 7.79 12.98 -13.24
C GLN A 136 7.79 13.78 -14.55
N SER A 137 7.50 13.14 -15.69
CA SER A 137 7.73 13.72 -17.02
C SER A 137 6.84 14.93 -17.35
N ASN A 138 5.66 15.00 -16.74
CA ASN A 138 4.70 16.10 -16.93
C ASN A 138 4.79 17.16 -15.82
N ALA A 139 5.77 17.07 -14.92
CA ALA A 139 5.94 18.00 -13.81
C ALA A 139 6.60 19.32 -14.26
N LYS A 140 6.16 20.45 -13.66
CA LYS A 140 6.85 21.73 -13.84
C LYS A 140 8.19 21.72 -13.11
N ARG A 141 9.21 22.40 -13.65
CA ARG A 141 10.47 22.68 -12.93
C ARG A 141 10.15 23.40 -11.60
N SER A 142 10.89 23.11 -10.53
CA SER A 142 10.65 23.64 -9.17
C SER A 142 9.29 23.27 -8.54
N SER A 143 8.55 22.30 -9.08
CA SER A 143 7.32 21.82 -8.45
C SER A 143 7.58 20.76 -7.37
N ILE A 144 6.70 20.75 -6.35
CA ILE A 144 6.59 19.67 -5.35
C ILE A 144 6.45 18.31 -6.05
N ARG A 145 5.61 18.24 -7.09
CA ARG A 145 5.43 17.07 -7.95
C ARG A 145 6.74 16.55 -8.54
N LEU A 146 7.57 17.40 -9.13
CA LEU A 146 8.86 16.98 -9.71
C LEU A 146 9.79 16.40 -8.64
N ARG A 147 9.85 17.03 -7.46
CA ARG A 147 10.64 16.51 -6.33
C ARG A 147 10.10 15.18 -5.84
N SER A 148 8.79 15.04 -5.64
CA SER A 148 8.17 13.81 -5.14
C SER A 148 8.32 12.66 -6.12
N ALA A 149 8.04 12.89 -7.41
CA ALA A 149 8.22 11.89 -8.45
C ALA A 149 9.66 11.39 -8.52
N THR A 150 10.64 12.31 -8.48
CA THR A 150 12.07 11.97 -8.51
C THR A 150 12.50 11.18 -7.27
N TYR A 151 11.98 11.54 -6.09
CA TYR A 151 12.24 10.82 -4.85
C TYR A 151 11.64 9.41 -4.86
N LEU A 152 10.36 9.28 -5.22
CA LEU A 152 9.68 7.98 -5.34
C LEU A 152 10.34 7.06 -6.38
N LEU A 153 10.81 7.62 -7.50
CA LEU A 153 11.58 6.87 -8.50
C LEU A 153 12.96 6.43 -7.99
N SER A 154 13.66 7.25 -7.21
CA SER A 154 14.95 6.85 -6.59
C SER A 154 14.82 5.80 -5.49
N LYS A 155 13.63 5.67 -4.88
CA LYS A 155 13.31 4.68 -3.85
C LYS A 155 12.72 3.38 -4.42
N ARG A 156 12.07 3.43 -5.59
CA ARG A 156 11.48 2.24 -6.23
C ARG A 156 12.57 1.27 -6.71
N TYR A 157 12.46 0.02 -6.29
CA TYR A 157 13.33 -1.09 -6.71
C TYR A 157 12.50 -2.33 -7.03
N ILE A 158 12.76 -2.97 -8.18
CA ILE A 158 12.16 -4.25 -8.58
C ILE A 158 13.25 -5.09 -9.24
N ALA A 159 13.56 -6.26 -8.69
CA ALA A 159 14.59 -7.18 -9.18
C ALA A 159 14.18 -7.98 -10.44
N SER A 160 13.42 -7.40 -11.37
CA SER A 160 12.86 -8.11 -12.54
C SER A 160 13.91 -8.54 -13.59
N ASP A 161 15.16 -8.10 -13.43
CA ASP A 161 16.31 -8.38 -14.27
C ASP A 161 17.09 -9.64 -13.86
N TRP A 162 17.16 -9.96 -12.55
CA TRP A 162 17.91 -11.12 -12.03
C TRP A 162 17.07 -12.12 -11.24
N HIS A 163 15.90 -11.74 -10.71
CA HIS A 163 15.09 -12.63 -9.88
C HIS A 163 14.30 -13.65 -10.72
N PRO A 164 14.11 -14.92 -10.30
CA PRO A 164 13.43 -15.95 -11.11
C PRO A 164 11.97 -15.66 -11.50
N LEU A 165 11.29 -14.75 -10.82
CA LEU A 165 9.96 -14.27 -11.23
C LEU A 165 10.04 -13.32 -12.45
N GLY A 166 11.17 -12.64 -12.65
CA GLY A 166 11.46 -11.73 -13.75
C GLY A 166 10.37 -10.68 -13.93
N ASN A 167 9.88 -10.56 -15.16
CA ASN A 167 8.80 -9.64 -15.54
C ASN A 167 7.47 -9.87 -14.79
N GLN A 168 7.25 -11.00 -14.10
CA GLN A 168 6.05 -11.18 -13.26
C GLN A 168 6.01 -10.20 -12.07
N LEU A 169 7.17 -9.70 -11.63
CA LEU A 169 7.26 -8.64 -10.61
C LEU A 169 6.72 -7.28 -11.11
N ILE A 170 6.48 -7.12 -12.42
CA ILE A 170 5.91 -5.91 -13.01
C ILE A 170 4.39 -6.09 -13.07
N ILE A 171 3.70 -5.71 -11.98
CA ILE A 171 2.25 -5.89 -11.88
C ILE A 171 1.54 -5.06 -12.97
N PRO A 172 0.71 -5.68 -13.84
CA PRO A 172 -0.04 -4.96 -14.86
C PRO A 172 -1.24 -4.24 -14.24
N LYS A 173 -1.69 -3.16 -14.88
CA LYS A 173 -2.98 -2.54 -14.54
C LYS A 173 -4.14 -3.50 -14.77
N THR A 174 -5.21 -3.35 -14.01
CA THR A 174 -6.47 -4.04 -14.30
C THR A 174 -7.11 -3.53 -15.60
N LYS A 175 -7.88 -4.42 -16.24
CA LYS A 175 -8.71 -4.08 -17.39
C LYS A 175 -10.06 -3.58 -16.87
N LYS A 176 -10.62 -2.55 -17.51
CA LYS A 176 -11.94 -1.98 -17.15
C LYS A 176 -13.03 -3.05 -17.21
N ASP A 177 -12.97 -3.91 -18.22
CA ASP A 177 -13.95 -4.96 -18.53
C ASP A 177 -13.54 -6.32 -17.91
N SER A 178 -12.98 -6.30 -16.69
CA SER A 178 -12.59 -7.52 -15.99
C SER A 178 -13.82 -8.31 -15.56
N LYS A 179 -13.94 -9.57 -16.01
CA LYS A 179 -15.00 -10.51 -15.60
C LYS A 179 -14.99 -10.84 -14.10
N THR A 180 -13.93 -10.45 -13.39
CA THR A 180 -13.86 -10.49 -11.93
C THR A 180 -13.50 -9.07 -11.47
N PRO A 181 -14.41 -8.33 -10.81
CA PRO A 181 -14.09 -7.02 -10.27
C PRO A 181 -13.05 -7.15 -9.15
N LEU A 182 -12.35 -6.05 -8.85
CA LEU A 182 -11.53 -5.99 -7.65
C LEU A 182 -12.42 -5.78 -6.42
N PRO A 183 -12.00 -6.27 -5.24
CA PRO A 183 -12.62 -5.92 -3.96
C PRO A 183 -12.56 -4.40 -3.72
N SER A 184 -13.63 -3.84 -3.16
CA SER A 184 -13.64 -2.45 -2.71
C SER A 184 -12.58 -2.22 -1.62
N ASN A 185 -11.97 -1.03 -1.63
CA ASN A 185 -10.85 -0.65 -0.77
C ASN A 185 -11.16 0.72 -0.13
N PRO A 186 -12.12 0.79 0.82
CA PRO A 186 -12.58 2.06 1.37
C PRO A 186 -11.46 2.89 1.99
N TYR A 187 -10.40 2.26 2.53
CA TYR A 187 -9.25 3.00 3.04
C TYR A 187 -8.52 3.77 1.93
N PHE A 188 -8.44 3.22 0.72
CA PHE A 188 -7.91 3.94 -0.43
C PHE A 188 -8.74 5.18 -0.79
N ASP A 189 -10.07 5.08 -0.71
CA ASP A 189 -10.95 6.19 -1.07
C ASP A 189 -10.90 7.33 -0.04
N PHE A 190 -10.97 6.99 1.25
CA PHE A 190 -10.76 7.94 2.35
C PHE A 190 -9.34 8.55 2.29
N TRP A 191 -8.32 7.76 1.96
CA TRP A 191 -6.96 8.27 1.73
C TRP A 191 -6.88 9.24 0.55
N ALA A 192 -7.49 8.90 -0.59
CA ALA A 192 -7.48 9.73 -1.80
C ALA A 192 -8.23 11.05 -1.57
N TRP A 193 -9.35 11.02 -0.85
CA TRP A 193 -10.00 12.24 -0.35
C TRP A 193 -9.05 13.02 0.57
N SER A 194 -8.39 12.39 1.53
CA SER A 194 -7.47 13.10 2.44
C SER A 194 -6.28 13.74 1.71
N CYS A 195 -5.84 13.19 0.57
CA CYS A 195 -4.81 13.82 -0.25
C CYS A 195 -5.30 15.13 -0.90
N ARG A 196 -6.55 15.15 -1.38
CA ARG A 196 -7.21 16.36 -1.94
C ARG A 196 -7.45 17.41 -0.87
N ASN A 197 -8.01 16.98 0.27
CA ASN A 197 -8.41 17.83 1.38
C ASN A 197 -7.19 18.44 2.10
N LEU A 198 -6.16 17.63 2.38
CA LEU A 198 -4.93 18.07 3.05
C LEU A 198 -3.85 18.60 2.09
N GLU A 199 -4.17 18.80 0.81
CA GLU A 199 -3.26 19.39 -0.18
C GLU A 199 -1.91 18.63 -0.34
N TRP A 200 -1.97 17.29 -0.37
CA TRP A 200 -0.81 16.41 -0.34
C TRP A 200 -0.50 15.78 -1.71
N CYS A 201 0.70 16.04 -2.23
CA CYS A 201 1.21 15.58 -3.53
C CYS A 201 2.36 14.57 -3.37
N GLY A 202 2.35 13.80 -2.27
CA GLY A 202 3.31 12.74 -1.99
C GLY A 202 4.59 13.18 -1.27
N PRO A 203 5.41 12.21 -0.84
CA PRO A 203 6.60 12.44 -0.04
C PRO A 203 7.75 13.04 -0.84
N VAL A 204 8.62 13.78 -0.15
CA VAL A 204 9.91 14.27 -0.61
C VAL A 204 10.97 13.96 0.47
N PRO A 205 12.28 14.17 0.26
CA PRO A 205 13.27 13.97 1.31
C PRO A 205 12.97 14.78 2.58
N ILE A 206 13.23 14.18 3.74
CA ILE A 206 13.28 14.89 5.03
C ILE A 206 14.60 15.66 5.10
N SER A 207 14.61 16.87 5.68
CA SER A 207 15.87 17.58 5.95
C SER A 207 16.75 16.80 6.94
N SER A 208 18.06 16.81 6.70
CA SER A 208 19.07 16.24 7.60
C SER A 208 19.04 16.85 9.01
N SER A 209 18.56 18.10 9.14
CA SER A 209 18.40 18.80 10.43
C SER A 209 17.28 18.25 11.32
N ALA A 210 16.37 17.41 10.79
CA ALA A 210 15.26 16.84 11.55
C ALA A 210 15.63 15.56 12.34
N SER A 211 16.87 15.06 12.21
CA SER A 211 17.31 13.80 12.81
C SER A 211 17.90 13.93 14.23
N THR A 212 18.14 15.15 14.72
CA THR A 212 18.86 15.42 15.98
C THR A 212 18.15 16.37 16.95
N SER A 213 18.68 16.44 18.16
CA SER A 213 18.24 17.18 19.35
C SER A 213 18.09 18.72 19.13
N PRO A 214 17.40 19.46 20.01
CA PRO A 214 17.21 20.91 19.84
C PRO A 214 18.54 21.68 19.78
N PRO A 215 18.59 22.79 19.03
CA PRO A 215 19.84 23.48 18.72
C PRO A 215 20.47 24.13 19.96
N ALA A 216 21.72 23.75 20.24
CA ALA A 216 22.63 24.62 20.97
C ALA A 216 22.97 25.85 20.11
N SER A 217 23.22 26.99 20.75
CA SER A 217 23.41 28.26 20.06
C SER A 217 24.80 28.44 19.44
N ASN A 218 24.82 29.24 18.38
CA ASN A 218 25.98 29.93 17.79
C ASN A 218 27.11 29.07 17.18
N THR A 219 27.18 29.08 15.85
CA THR A 219 28.34 29.66 15.14
C THR A 219 27.87 30.34 13.86
N THR A 220 28.59 31.41 13.46
CA THR A 220 28.42 32.10 12.18
C THR A 220 29.40 31.54 11.16
N ASP A 221 28.91 31.10 10.00
CA ASP A 221 29.75 30.72 8.86
C ASP A 221 29.23 31.36 7.56
N GLU A 222 30.14 31.64 6.64
CA GLU A 222 29.87 32.50 5.48
C GLU A 222 29.07 31.79 4.38
N ALA A 223 27.94 32.38 3.99
CA ALA A 223 27.09 31.86 2.94
C ALA A 223 27.74 32.01 1.54
N LYS A 224 28.44 30.97 1.07
CA LYS A 224 28.80 30.85 -0.33
C LYS A 224 27.53 30.89 -1.19
N LYS A 225 27.43 31.92 -2.03
CA LYS A 225 26.29 32.16 -2.91
C LYS A 225 26.33 31.18 -4.10
N ASP A 226 25.71 30.02 -3.92
CA ASP A 226 25.51 29.05 -4.98
C ASP A 226 24.33 29.49 -5.88
N ASP A 227 24.64 30.12 -7.02
CA ASP A 227 23.66 30.61 -8.01
C ASP A 227 22.98 29.46 -8.80
N SER A 228 22.85 28.26 -8.21
CA SER A 228 22.02 27.16 -8.71
C SER A 228 20.53 27.51 -8.55
N ASN A 229 19.95 28.06 -9.62
CA ASN A 229 18.55 28.47 -9.70
C ASN A 229 17.55 27.28 -9.78
N ASP A 230 17.92 26.13 -9.21
CA ASP A 230 17.09 24.93 -9.11
C ASP A 230 16.61 24.72 -7.67
N THR A 231 15.58 25.49 -7.31
CA THR A 231 14.90 25.34 -6.02
C THR A 231 14.26 23.97 -5.80
N THR A 232 14.04 23.16 -6.86
CA THR A 232 13.48 21.79 -6.75
C THR A 232 14.27 20.94 -5.77
N ASN A 233 15.61 21.01 -5.83
CA ASN A 233 16.48 20.17 -5.01
C ASN A 233 16.57 20.60 -3.55
N LYS A 234 16.07 21.80 -3.22
CA LYS A 234 15.96 22.37 -1.88
C LYS A 234 14.58 22.11 -1.25
N ILE A 235 13.64 21.45 -1.95
CA ILE A 235 12.33 21.10 -1.38
C ILE A 235 12.44 19.91 -0.41
N ILE A 236 11.93 20.10 0.82
CA ILE A 236 11.97 19.16 1.94
C ILE A 236 10.59 18.99 2.60
N LEU A 237 10.36 17.85 3.25
CA LEU A 237 9.20 17.67 4.13
C LEU A 237 9.38 18.46 5.43
N THR A 238 8.28 19.03 5.92
CA THR A 238 8.21 19.56 7.29
C THR A 238 8.17 18.42 8.31
N ASN A 239 8.42 18.75 9.58
CA ASN A 239 8.64 17.82 10.69
C ASN A 239 7.80 16.52 10.57
N PRO A 240 8.40 15.37 10.21
CA PRO A 240 7.65 14.15 9.85
C PRO A 240 7.00 13.47 11.07
N ARG A 241 7.22 14.01 12.27
CA ARG A 241 6.51 13.63 13.52
C ARG A 241 5.19 14.37 13.71
N MET A 242 4.94 15.45 12.96
CA MET A 242 3.60 16.03 12.83
C MET A 242 2.77 15.22 11.84
N SER A 243 1.47 15.12 12.06
CA SER A 243 0.50 14.54 11.12
C SER A 243 -0.88 15.11 11.42
N HIS A 244 -1.76 15.21 10.42
CA HIS A 244 -3.09 15.79 10.62
C HIS A 244 -3.98 14.92 11.53
N HIS A 245 -4.95 15.55 12.20
CA HIS A 245 -5.87 14.93 13.16
C HIS A 245 -6.77 13.82 12.59
N ILE A 246 -6.77 13.59 11.27
CA ILE A 246 -7.40 12.45 10.60
C ILE A 246 -6.65 11.13 10.89
N LEU A 247 -5.33 11.17 11.16
CA LEU A 247 -4.51 9.95 11.27
C LEU A 247 -4.98 8.98 12.38
N PRO A 248 -5.36 9.41 13.61
CA PRO A 248 -5.96 8.52 14.61
C PRO A 248 -7.24 7.84 14.14
N ILE A 249 -8.08 8.54 13.36
CA ILE A 249 -9.33 8.00 12.80
C ILE A 249 -9.00 6.87 11.81
N PHE A 250 -8.05 7.12 10.89
CA PHE A 250 -7.57 6.10 9.95
C PHE A 250 -6.91 4.90 10.65
N MET A 251 -6.04 5.14 11.64
CA MET A 251 -5.35 4.07 12.38
C MET A 251 -6.29 3.19 13.20
N HIS A 252 -7.39 3.72 13.71
CA HIS A 252 -8.44 2.95 14.40
C HIS A 252 -9.31 2.15 13.41
N HIS A 253 -9.80 2.81 12.34
CA HIS A 253 -10.78 2.24 11.42
C HIS A 253 -10.17 1.30 10.37
N PHE A 254 -9.05 1.68 9.77
CA PHE A 254 -8.43 0.97 8.64
C PHE A 254 -7.00 0.50 8.91
N GLY A 255 -6.30 1.05 9.90
CA GLY A 255 -4.93 0.69 10.26
C GLY A 255 -3.89 1.69 9.73
N CYS A 256 -2.62 1.32 9.75
CA CYS A 256 -1.52 2.29 9.63
C CYS A 256 -1.10 2.65 8.19
N ALA A 257 -1.37 1.77 7.21
CA ALA A 257 -0.93 1.96 5.82
C ALA A 257 -1.93 1.35 4.84
N VAL A 258 -2.15 2.01 3.70
CA VAL A 258 -3.15 1.60 2.69
C VAL A 258 -2.59 0.50 1.79
N PRO A 259 -3.28 -0.64 1.60
CA PRO A 259 -2.89 -1.64 0.61
C PRO A 259 -3.19 -1.16 -0.81
N SER A 260 -2.21 -1.26 -1.71
CA SER A 260 -2.34 -0.96 -3.15
C SER A 260 -2.51 -2.22 -4.00
N HIS A 261 -3.04 -2.09 -5.22
CA HIS A 261 -3.15 -3.20 -6.18
C HIS A 261 -1.80 -3.87 -6.48
N GLU A 262 -0.73 -3.09 -6.64
CA GLU A 262 0.62 -3.63 -6.82
C GLU A 262 1.06 -4.44 -5.59
N SER A 263 0.90 -3.92 -4.38
CA SER A 263 1.33 -4.60 -3.15
C SER A 263 0.59 -5.91 -2.87
N LEU A 264 -0.75 -5.93 -3.01
CA LEU A 264 -1.54 -7.15 -2.81
C LEU A 264 -1.26 -8.21 -3.89
N SER A 265 -1.02 -7.79 -5.14
CA SER A 265 -0.67 -8.69 -6.24
C SER A 265 0.75 -9.26 -6.09
N LEU A 266 1.72 -8.45 -5.63
CA LEU A 266 3.06 -8.91 -5.29
C LEU A 266 3.03 -9.92 -4.13
N LEU A 267 2.28 -9.66 -3.05
CA LEU A 267 2.14 -10.60 -1.94
C LEU A 267 1.54 -11.95 -2.39
N LYS A 268 0.52 -11.92 -3.26
CA LYS A 268 -0.04 -13.12 -3.92
C LYS A 268 1.03 -13.87 -4.75
N LEU A 269 1.83 -13.14 -5.51
CA LEU A 269 2.89 -13.69 -6.36
C LEU A 269 4.07 -14.28 -5.56
N PHE A 270 4.52 -13.63 -4.48
CA PHE A 270 5.59 -14.13 -3.62
C PHE A 270 5.16 -15.30 -2.74
N ALA A 271 3.87 -15.39 -2.39
CA ALA A 271 3.31 -16.55 -1.72
C ALA A 271 3.37 -17.81 -2.59
N ARG A 272 3.06 -17.73 -3.90
CA ARG A 272 3.03 -18.88 -4.82
C ARG A 272 2.13 -20.03 -4.31
N GLY A 273 1.00 -19.72 -3.67
CA GLY A 273 0.10 -20.69 -3.04
C GLY A 273 0.42 -21.03 -1.58
N ARG A 274 1.58 -20.63 -1.05
CA ARG A 274 1.93 -20.77 0.37
C ARG A 274 1.09 -19.84 1.25
N SER A 275 0.90 -20.22 2.51
CA SER A 275 0.16 -19.36 3.45
C SER A 275 0.95 -18.08 3.77
N ILE A 276 0.23 -17.00 4.07
CA ILE A 276 0.79 -15.73 4.55
C ILE A 276 0.51 -15.62 6.06
N ILE A 277 1.48 -15.15 6.83
CA ILE A 277 1.34 -14.80 8.24
C ILE A 277 1.36 -13.27 8.34
N ASP A 278 0.22 -12.65 8.63
CA ASP A 278 0.10 -11.22 8.93
C ASP A 278 0.37 -11.04 10.42
N MET A 279 1.60 -10.64 10.76
CA MET A 279 2.15 -10.73 12.11
C MET A 279 2.27 -9.33 12.75
N GLY A 280 1.54 -9.12 13.84
CA GLY A 280 1.16 -7.80 14.31
C GLY A 280 0.01 -7.21 13.48
N SER A 281 -0.94 -8.05 13.04
CA SER A 281 -2.02 -7.70 12.11
C SER A 281 -2.95 -6.58 12.58
N GLY A 282 -2.95 -6.24 13.87
CA GLY A 282 -3.75 -5.17 14.46
C GLY A 282 -5.25 -5.40 14.28
N ASN A 283 -5.88 -4.62 13.39
CA ASN A 283 -7.29 -4.78 13.03
C ASN A 283 -7.55 -5.84 11.95
N GLY A 284 -6.50 -6.36 11.31
CA GLY A 284 -6.61 -7.32 10.21
C GLY A 284 -7.06 -6.75 8.88
N TYR A 285 -6.99 -5.42 8.63
CA TYR A 285 -7.37 -4.83 7.33
C TYR A 285 -6.57 -5.41 6.17
N TRP A 286 -5.26 -5.60 6.36
CA TRP A 286 -4.39 -6.23 5.36
C TRP A 286 -4.74 -7.70 5.16
N THR A 287 -4.94 -8.48 6.24
CA THR A 287 -5.47 -9.85 6.16
C THR A 287 -6.80 -9.92 5.39
N PHE A 288 -7.75 -9.04 5.67
CA PHE A 288 -9.04 -8.98 4.98
C PHE A 288 -8.83 -8.73 3.48
N MET A 289 -8.12 -7.65 3.12
CA MET A 289 -7.87 -7.30 1.71
C MET A 289 -7.09 -8.39 0.96
N LEU A 290 -6.13 -9.05 1.62
CA LEU A 290 -5.43 -10.21 1.06
C LEU A 290 -6.36 -11.40 0.85
N ARG A 291 -7.21 -11.77 1.81
CA ARG A 291 -8.18 -12.87 1.64
C ARG A 291 -9.13 -12.62 0.46
N GLN A 292 -9.59 -11.38 0.29
CA GLN A 292 -10.37 -10.99 -0.88
C GLN A 292 -9.54 -11.13 -2.18
N TYR A 293 -8.31 -10.61 -2.23
CA TYR A 293 -7.43 -10.69 -3.40
C TYR A 293 -7.01 -12.12 -3.78
N LEU A 294 -6.78 -12.99 -2.80
CA LEU A 294 -6.43 -14.39 -3.02
C LEU A 294 -7.60 -15.17 -3.61
N SER A 295 -8.83 -14.84 -3.22
CA SER A 295 -10.08 -15.41 -3.74
C SER A 295 -10.37 -15.03 -5.21
N LEU A 296 -9.66 -14.04 -5.78
CA LEU A 296 -9.76 -13.69 -7.20
C LEU A 296 -9.03 -14.72 -8.08
N GLY A 297 -9.75 -15.68 -8.66
CA GLY A 297 -9.21 -16.61 -9.65
C GLY A 297 -10.07 -17.86 -9.85
N PRO A 298 -9.68 -18.77 -10.75
CA PRO A 298 -10.32 -20.07 -10.88
C PRO A 298 -10.11 -20.88 -9.59
N THR A 299 -11.20 -21.35 -8.98
CA THR A 299 -11.15 -22.22 -7.79
C THR A 299 -10.78 -23.65 -8.18
N SER A 300 -9.53 -23.87 -8.59
CA SER A 300 -8.95 -25.21 -8.64
C SER A 300 -8.92 -25.79 -7.21
N SER A 301 -9.31 -27.04 -7.03
CA SER A 301 -9.50 -27.71 -5.73
C SER A 301 -8.21 -28.04 -4.96
N GLN A 302 -7.09 -27.38 -5.28
CA GLN A 302 -5.89 -27.35 -4.45
C GLN A 302 -6.10 -26.38 -3.28
N SER A 303 -5.37 -26.60 -2.18
CA SER A 303 -5.61 -25.93 -0.89
C SER A 303 -5.70 -24.41 -1.02
N GLN A 304 -6.86 -23.85 -0.65
CA GLN A 304 -7.09 -22.40 -0.60
C GLN A 304 -5.98 -21.72 0.20
N GLN A 305 -5.29 -20.77 -0.43
CA GLN A 305 -4.16 -20.06 0.19
C GLN A 305 -4.64 -19.28 1.43
N LYS A 306 -4.13 -19.63 2.61
CA LYS A 306 -4.57 -19.04 3.88
C LYS A 306 -3.77 -17.78 4.22
N VAL A 307 -4.44 -16.85 4.91
CA VAL A 307 -3.81 -15.70 5.56
C VAL A 307 -4.13 -15.78 7.05
N TYR A 308 -3.08 -15.97 7.85
CA TYR A 308 -3.16 -16.08 9.30
C TYR A 308 -2.86 -14.72 9.92
N ALA A 309 -3.87 -14.08 10.48
CA ALA A 309 -3.69 -12.92 11.34
C ALA A 309 -3.21 -13.36 12.72
N VAL A 310 -2.08 -12.85 13.17
CA VAL A 310 -1.52 -13.12 14.50
C VAL A 310 -1.21 -11.78 15.17
N ASP A 311 -1.83 -11.53 16.32
CA ASP A 311 -1.65 -10.28 17.06
C ASP A 311 -1.70 -10.55 18.57
N ASN A 312 -1.01 -9.73 19.37
CA ASN A 312 -1.03 -9.88 20.83
C ASN A 312 -2.18 -9.09 21.50
N ASN A 313 -2.95 -8.33 20.71
CA ASN A 313 -4.07 -7.48 21.12
C ASN A 313 -3.68 -6.46 22.21
N GLN A 314 -2.42 -5.99 22.25
CA GLN A 314 -1.98 -4.92 23.16
C GLN A 314 -2.63 -3.56 22.87
N SER A 315 -3.04 -3.32 21.63
CA SER A 315 -3.82 -2.15 21.26
C SER A 315 -5.30 -2.47 21.33
N GLU A 316 -5.91 -2.09 22.45
CA GLU A 316 -7.35 -2.15 22.65
C GLU A 316 -8.11 -1.20 21.70
N TRP A 317 -9.45 -1.37 21.62
CA TRP A 317 -10.39 -0.41 21.02
C TRP A 317 -10.03 0.04 19.57
N ARG A 318 -10.18 -0.90 18.63
CA ARG A 318 -10.10 -0.68 17.18
C ARG A 318 -11.30 -1.33 16.48
N VAL A 319 -11.67 -0.84 15.31
CA VAL A 319 -12.45 -1.66 14.37
C VAL A 319 -11.63 -2.91 14.05
N MET A 320 -12.29 -4.05 13.91
CA MET A 320 -11.73 -5.29 13.43
C MET A 320 -12.33 -5.61 12.06
N TRP A 321 -11.52 -6.08 11.12
CA TRP A 321 -11.97 -6.48 9.79
C TRP A 321 -12.14 -7.99 9.62
N ILE A 322 -11.78 -8.74 10.66
CA ILE A 322 -11.85 -10.20 10.77
C ILE A 322 -12.12 -10.58 12.24
N ASP A 323 -12.78 -11.72 12.45
CA ASP A 323 -13.10 -12.29 13.76
C ASP A 323 -12.14 -13.42 14.19
N ASP A 324 -11.43 -14.05 13.24
CA ASP A 324 -10.52 -15.17 13.45
C ASP A 324 -9.05 -14.78 13.73
N THR A 325 -8.80 -13.60 14.31
CA THR A 325 -7.44 -13.19 14.70
C THR A 325 -6.87 -14.10 15.78
N ILE A 326 -5.70 -14.71 15.52
CA ILE A 326 -5.02 -15.57 16.49
C ILE A 326 -4.37 -14.66 17.56
N ILE A 327 -4.97 -14.62 18.74
CA ILE A 327 -4.45 -13.86 19.89
C ILE A 327 -3.23 -14.59 20.47
N ALA A 328 -2.03 -14.13 20.12
CA ALA A 328 -0.77 -14.74 20.57
C ALA A 328 0.41 -13.75 20.53
N ASP A 329 1.43 -14.01 21.34
CA ASP A 329 2.76 -13.45 21.10
C ASP A 329 3.35 -14.09 19.84
N GLY A 330 3.78 -13.25 18.89
CA GLY A 330 4.24 -13.70 17.57
C GLY A 330 5.48 -14.58 17.59
N VAL A 331 6.40 -14.33 18.51
CA VAL A 331 7.66 -15.08 18.64
C VAL A 331 7.36 -16.48 19.21
N ARG A 332 6.49 -16.56 20.22
CA ARG A 332 5.98 -17.82 20.77
C ARG A 332 5.13 -18.60 19.77
N TRP A 333 4.32 -17.92 18.95
CA TRP A 333 3.52 -18.55 17.91
C TRP A 333 4.38 -19.16 16.79
N LEU A 334 5.41 -18.46 16.31
CA LEU A 334 6.41 -19.02 15.39
C LEU A 334 7.21 -20.17 16.03
N SER A 335 7.49 -20.10 17.33
CA SER A 335 8.26 -21.12 18.06
C SER A 335 7.41 -22.31 18.56
N SER A 336 6.10 -22.30 18.33
CA SER A 336 5.20 -23.34 18.86
C SER A 336 5.44 -24.68 18.14
N PRO A 337 5.60 -25.80 18.87
CA PRO A 337 5.71 -27.11 18.25
C PRO A 337 4.41 -27.46 17.50
N SER A 338 4.52 -28.32 16.48
CA SER A 338 3.34 -28.79 15.76
C SER A 338 2.38 -29.51 16.72
N PRO A 339 1.06 -29.28 16.63
CA PRO A 339 0.10 -30.16 17.29
C PRO A 339 0.33 -31.60 16.83
N SER A 340 0.21 -32.54 17.76
CA SER A 340 -0.06 -33.93 17.43
C SER A 340 -1.44 -34.03 16.76
N SER A 341 -1.64 -35.08 15.96
CA SER A 341 -2.81 -35.28 15.09
C SER A 341 -4.12 -35.62 15.81
N SER A 342 -4.32 -35.12 17.03
CA SER A 342 -5.42 -35.46 17.95
C SER A 342 -6.09 -34.25 18.61
N SER A 343 -5.81 -33.03 18.12
CA SER A 343 -6.41 -31.79 18.62
C SER A 343 -7.27 -31.13 17.54
N SER A 344 -8.54 -30.86 17.84
CA SER A 344 -9.49 -30.15 16.97
C SER A 344 -9.41 -28.62 17.07
N SER A 345 -8.33 -28.09 17.67
CA SER A 345 -8.10 -26.65 17.81
C SER A 345 -7.64 -26.01 16.49
N THR A 346 -7.95 -24.72 16.31
CA THR A 346 -7.54 -23.87 15.16
C THR A 346 -6.02 -23.58 15.11
N SER A 347 -5.19 -24.33 15.86
CA SER A 347 -3.74 -24.17 15.95
C SER A 347 -3.04 -24.63 14.67
N CYS A 348 -2.62 -23.69 13.83
CA CYS A 348 -1.72 -24.00 12.73
C CYS A 348 -0.31 -24.32 13.27
N PRO A 349 0.32 -25.45 12.90
CA PRO A 349 1.73 -25.70 13.16
C PRO A 349 2.58 -24.75 12.31
N SER A 350 3.00 -23.63 12.88
CA SER A 350 3.81 -22.63 12.18
C SER A 350 5.14 -23.21 11.69
N LYS A 351 5.77 -24.13 12.43
CA LYS A 351 7.15 -24.64 12.18
C LYS A 351 8.17 -23.51 11.99
N GLY A 352 8.08 -22.43 12.76
CA GLY A 352 8.88 -21.22 12.52
C GLY A 352 8.49 -20.44 11.26
N GLY A 353 7.37 -20.76 10.61
CA GLY A 353 6.92 -20.16 9.36
C GLY A 353 7.65 -20.67 8.12
N GLN A 354 8.31 -21.84 8.17
CA GLN A 354 9.17 -22.35 7.08
C GLN A 354 8.46 -22.37 5.72
N ASP A 355 7.24 -22.91 5.66
CA ASP A 355 6.45 -23.08 4.45
C ASP A 355 5.54 -21.86 4.15
N MET A 356 5.85 -20.67 4.68
CA MET A 356 4.96 -19.49 4.69
C MET A 356 5.70 -18.17 4.42
N VAL A 357 4.97 -17.17 3.89
CA VAL A 357 5.44 -15.77 3.80
C VAL A 357 5.16 -15.07 5.13
N LEU A 358 6.16 -14.41 5.72
CA LEU A 358 5.95 -13.52 6.86
C LEU A 358 5.69 -12.10 6.37
N LEU A 359 4.54 -11.53 6.71
CA LEU A 359 4.16 -10.14 6.49
C LEU A 359 4.21 -9.39 7.83
N LEU A 360 4.89 -8.25 7.86
CA LEU A 360 4.88 -7.30 8.97
C LEU A 360 4.23 -5.98 8.49
N VAL A 361 3.06 -5.64 9.00
CA VAL A 361 2.40 -4.35 8.70
C VAL A 361 2.67 -3.35 9.81
N TYR A 362 3.41 -2.29 9.49
CA TYR A 362 3.77 -1.22 10.41
C TYR A 362 4.40 -1.69 11.74
N PRO A 363 5.40 -2.61 11.72
CA PRO A 363 5.97 -3.18 12.94
C PRO A 363 6.44 -2.11 13.93
N ILE A 364 6.15 -2.33 15.22
CA ILE A 364 6.43 -1.36 16.28
C ILE A 364 7.94 -1.12 16.47
N VAL A 365 8.29 0.13 16.79
CA VAL A 365 9.68 0.54 17.07
C VAL A 365 10.17 0.03 18.42
N GLY A 366 9.31 -0.02 19.44
CA GLY A 366 9.72 -0.36 20.81
C GLY A 366 10.69 0.65 21.44
N GLY A 367 11.23 0.33 22.61
CA GLY A 367 12.11 1.20 23.39
C GLY A 367 11.37 1.88 24.56
N ASP A 368 12.13 2.33 25.56
CA ASP A 368 11.62 2.94 26.80
C ASP A 368 10.77 4.21 26.57
N SER A 369 10.96 4.88 25.43
CA SER A 369 10.19 6.06 25.01
C SER A 369 9.03 5.74 24.05
N SER A 370 8.56 4.49 24.00
CA SER A 370 7.48 4.04 23.11
C SER A 370 6.30 3.49 23.92
N ALA A 371 5.08 3.62 23.39
CA ALA A 371 3.87 3.09 24.04
C ALA A 371 3.85 1.55 24.19
N ALA A 372 4.72 0.83 23.49
CA ALA A 372 4.88 -0.63 23.60
C ALA A 372 6.06 -1.06 24.51
N GLY A 373 6.89 -0.12 24.97
CA GLY A 373 8.07 -0.38 25.79
C GLY A 373 9.12 -1.30 25.14
N GLY A 374 9.86 -2.04 25.97
CA GLY A 374 10.86 -3.01 25.53
C GLY A 374 12.12 -2.35 24.94
N LYS A 375 12.84 -3.07 24.07
CA LYS A 375 14.04 -2.57 23.37
C LYS A 375 13.69 -2.04 21.98
N GLU A 376 14.43 -1.06 21.49
CA GLU A 376 14.28 -0.58 20.11
C GLU A 376 14.53 -1.70 19.09
N GLY A 377 13.62 -1.84 18.12
CA GLY A 377 13.59 -2.95 17.18
C GLY A 377 13.24 -4.30 17.78
N GLY A 378 12.90 -4.38 19.08
CA GLY A 378 12.81 -5.63 19.83
C GLY A 378 11.85 -6.65 19.23
N PHE A 379 10.71 -6.21 18.70
CA PHE A 379 9.74 -7.05 18.01
C PHE A 379 10.32 -7.66 16.73
N THR A 380 10.70 -6.82 15.77
CA THR A 380 11.29 -7.21 14.47
C THR A 380 12.54 -8.09 14.63
N ARG A 381 13.44 -7.74 15.57
CA ARG A 381 14.68 -8.46 15.84
C ARG A 381 14.46 -9.87 16.40
N GLN A 382 13.39 -10.09 17.18
CA GLN A 382 13.06 -11.41 17.70
C GLN A 382 12.30 -12.25 16.66
N LEU A 383 11.37 -11.66 15.92
CA LEU A 383 10.65 -12.34 14.84
C LEU A 383 11.61 -12.84 13.75
N MET A 384 12.58 -12.03 13.31
CA MET A 384 13.57 -12.45 12.31
C MET A 384 14.40 -13.66 12.76
N LYS A 385 14.74 -13.76 14.05
CA LYS A 385 15.46 -14.92 14.62
C LYS A 385 14.58 -16.16 14.73
N ALA A 386 13.30 -15.99 15.05
CA ALA A 386 12.33 -17.08 15.11
C ALA A 386 11.96 -17.61 13.71
N TYR A 387 11.86 -16.73 12.71
CA TYR A 387 11.36 -17.04 11.38
C TYR A 387 12.35 -17.91 10.56
N LYS A 388 11.85 -19.07 10.12
CA LYS A 388 12.58 -20.10 9.37
C LYS A 388 12.19 -20.17 7.89
N GLY A 389 11.21 -19.38 7.47
CA GLY A 389 10.87 -19.23 6.05
C GLY A 389 11.89 -18.39 5.29
N ASP A 390 11.59 -18.20 4.01
CA ASP A 390 12.48 -17.65 2.99
C ASP A 390 12.04 -16.27 2.46
N THR A 391 10.88 -15.75 2.89
CA THR A 391 10.21 -14.60 2.27
C THR A 391 9.62 -13.67 3.33
N LEU A 392 10.27 -12.53 3.54
CA LEU A 392 9.80 -11.46 4.41
C LEU A 392 9.20 -10.33 3.57
N ALA A 393 7.95 -9.96 3.85
CA ALA A 393 7.34 -8.73 3.41
C ALA A 393 7.21 -7.75 4.58
N VAL A 394 7.56 -6.48 4.38
CA VAL A 394 7.37 -5.43 5.39
C VAL A 394 6.68 -4.24 4.74
N VAL A 395 5.57 -3.80 5.34
CA VAL A 395 4.87 -2.56 5.00
C VAL A 395 5.22 -1.52 6.05
N GLY A 396 5.72 -0.36 5.63
CA GLY A 396 6.12 0.69 6.55
C GLY A 396 6.97 1.80 5.94
N THR A 397 7.48 2.68 6.80
CA THR A 397 8.13 3.91 6.37
C THR A 397 9.47 3.66 5.66
N GLN A 398 9.66 4.23 4.47
CA GLN A 398 10.89 4.13 3.69
C GLN A 398 11.87 5.30 3.87
N ASN A 399 11.58 6.20 4.81
CA ASN A 399 12.48 7.24 5.28
C ASN A 399 12.73 7.14 6.80
N GLY A 400 13.79 7.79 7.26
CA GLY A 400 14.22 7.79 8.66
C GLY A 400 13.36 8.64 9.60
N ASN A 401 12.02 8.64 9.45
CA ASN A 401 11.13 9.37 10.36
C ASN A 401 11.00 8.73 11.75
N GLY A 402 11.40 7.45 11.89
CA GLY A 402 11.41 6.69 13.14
C GLY A 402 10.04 6.17 13.59
N TYR A 403 9.10 5.94 12.67
CA TYR A 403 7.75 5.41 12.98
C TYR A 403 7.62 3.90 12.88
N THR A 404 8.45 3.21 12.10
CA THR A 404 8.29 1.78 11.80
C THR A 404 9.58 0.99 11.98
N GLY A 405 9.51 -0.07 12.80
CA GLY A 405 10.59 -1.02 13.06
C GLY A 405 11.71 -0.47 13.95
N PHE A 406 12.28 0.68 13.61
CA PHE A 406 13.42 1.29 14.29
C PHE A 406 13.30 2.82 14.28
N LYS A 407 14.04 3.51 15.16
CA LYS A 407 13.97 4.97 15.33
C LYS A 407 14.92 5.72 14.39
N GLY A 408 16.06 5.11 14.04
CA GLY A 408 17.17 5.75 13.31
C GLY A 408 17.77 4.94 12.18
N VAL A 409 17.04 3.97 11.62
CA VAL A 409 17.47 3.15 10.46
C VAL A 409 16.23 2.68 9.69
N THR A 410 16.26 2.66 8.35
CA THR A 410 15.13 2.10 7.56
C THR A 410 15.14 0.58 7.55
N MET A 411 14.04 -0.05 7.13
CA MET A 411 13.96 -1.52 7.09
C MET A 411 14.99 -2.14 6.14
N ASP A 412 15.27 -1.51 5.00
CA ASP A 412 16.26 -2.02 4.05
C ASP A 412 17.71 -1.78 4.47
N GLU A 413 18.02 -0.65 5.12
CA GLU A 413 19.32 -0.43 5.79
C GLU A 413 19.55 -1.46 6.91
N TYR A 414 18.53 -1.78 7.70
CA TYR A 414 18.58 -2.82 8.73
C TYR A 414 18.83 -4.22 8.14
N MET A 415 18.11 -4.60 7.09
CA MET A 415 18.27 -5.91 6.44
C MET A 415 19.64 -6.05 5.76
N GLU A 416 20.10 -5.02 5.04
CA GLU A 416 21.42 -5.00 4.39
C GLU A 416 22.57 -5.06 5.41
N ARG A 417 22.42 -4.40 6.57
CA ARG A 417 23.44 -4.38 7.63
C ARG A 417 23.48 -5.66 8.47
N GLU A 418 22.33 -6.26 8.77
CA GLU A 418 22.23 -7.29 9.83
C GLU A 418 21.82 -8.68 9.32
N TRP A 419 21.31 -8.82 8.08
CA TRP A 419 20.73 -10.07 7.57
C TRP A 419 21.29 -10.52 6.21
N LYS A 420 22.08 -9.67 5.54
CA LYS A 420 22.77 -9.97 4.29
C LYS A 420 23.70 -11.20 4.37
N GLU A 421 24.40 -11.38 5.48
CA GLU A 421 25.29 -12.52 5.70
C GLU A 421 24.50 -13.84 5.92
N GLU A 422 23.25 -13.77 6.40
CA GLU A 422 22.29 -14.88 6.38
C GLU A 422 21.60 -15.07 5.00
N GLY A 423 22.13 -14.45 3.94
CA GLY A 423 21.67 -14.62 2.56
C GLY A 423 20.39 -13.85 2.19
N TRP A 424 19.87 -12.99 3.07
CA TRP A 424 18.72 -12.14 2.74
C TRP A 424 19.09 -11.05 1.73
N ARG A 425 18.24 -10.86 0.71
CA ARG A 425 18.36 -9.79 -0.29
C ARG A 425 17.03 -9.09 -0.52
N LYS A 426 17.07 -7.76 -0.72
CA LYS A 426 15.92 -6.98 -1.15
C LYS A 426 15.57 -7.36 -2.61
N VAL A 427 14.31 -7.74 -2.85
CA VAL A 427 13.77 -8.11 -4.17
C VAL A 427 12.81 -7.04 -4.68
N VAL A 428 12.08 -6.39 -3.77
CA VAL A 428 11.15 -5.29 -4.05
C VAL A 428 11.29 -4.18 -3.01
N GLN A 429 11.15 -2.95 -3.50
CA GLN A 429 10.66 -1.79 -2.76
C GLN A 429 9.70 -1.03 -3.68
N CYS A 430 8.39 -1.05 -3.38
CA CYS A 430 7.41 -0.25 -4.10
C CYS A 430 6.68 0.71 -3.16
N PRO A 431 6.46 1.98 -3.56
CA PRO A 431 5.79 2.95 -2.71
C PRO A 431 4.31 2.57 -2.51
N LEU A 432 3.76 3.03 -1.39
CA LEU A 432 2.36 2.86 -1.01
C LEU A 432 1.63 4.21 -0.91
N PRO A 433 0.29 4.20 -0.96
CA PRO A 433 -0.50 5.40 -0.68
C PRO A 433 -0.18 5.90 0.73
N SER A 434 0.53 7.03 0.79
CA SER A 434 1.14 7.54 2.01
C SER A 434 0.30 8.68 2.59
N PHE A 435 0.00 8.66 3.88
CA PHE A 435 -0.70 9.76 4.54
C PHE A 435 0.14 11.06 4.51
N ALA A 436 -0.49 12.22 4.68
CA ALA A 436 0.21 13.50 4.65
C ALA A 436 1.35 13.57 5.70
N GLY A 437 2.56 13.91 5.24
CA GLY A 437 3.78 13.89 6.06
C GLY A 437 4.40 12.50 6.30
N LYS A 438 3.86 11.43 5.68
CA LYS A 438 4.40 10.06 5.71
C LYS A 438 4.93 9.61 4.36
N ASP A 439 5.59 8.45 4.33
CA ASP A 439 6.35 7.95 3.18
C ASP A 439 6.45 6.43 3.31
N GLU A 440 5.42 5.74 2.84
CA GLU A 440 5.19 4.32 3.09
C GLU A 440 5.58 3.48 1.87
N ALA A 441 6.09 2.26 2.10
CA ALA A 441 6.42 1.31 1.05
C ALA A 441 6.14 -0.14 1.48
N LEU A 442 5.94 -1.01 0.48
CA LEU A 442 6.13 -2.45 0.64
C LEU A 442 7.58 -2.78 0.25
N PHE A 443 8.31 -3.35 1.20
CA PHE A 443 9.57 -4.04 0.97
C PHE A 443 9.32 -5.55 0.90
N VAL A 444 10.01 -6.25 -0.01
CA VAL A 444 10.10 -7.72 0.03
C VAL A 444 11.56 -8.15 -0.01
N PHE A 445 11.92 -9.02 0.93
CA PHE A 445 13.24 -9.64 1.05
C PHE A 445 13.09 -11.15 0.92
N GLN A 446 14.03 -11.81 0.23
CA GLN A 446 14.07 -13.27 0.15
C GLN A 446 15.48 -13.82 0.38
N ARG A 447 15.59 -15.11 0.74
CA ARG A 447 16.85 -15.86 0.92
C ARG A 447 16.76 -17.27 0.34
N GLY A 448 17.90 -17.92 0.11
CA GLY A 448 17.95 -19.33 -0.33
C GLY A 448 17.26 -19.59 -1.66
N GLU A 449 16.65 -20.77 -1.81
CA GLU A 449 16.01 -21.25 -3.06
C GLU A 449 14.94 -20.30 -3.63
N ALA A 450 14.32 -19.45 -2.80
CA ALA A 450 13.35 -18.45 -3.25
C ALA A 450 13.93 -17.45 -4.26
N LEU A 451 15.22 -17.12 -4.12
CA LEU A 451 16.02 -16.30 -5.04
C LEU A 451 16.47 -17.05 -6.30
N GLY A 452 16.26 -18.37 -6.36
CA GLY A 452 16.74 -19.27 -7.41
C GLY A 452 18.16 -19.81 -7.15
N ASN A 453 18.43 -21.01 -7.62
CA ASN A 453 19.74 -21.65 -7.50
C ASN A 453 20.75 -20.97 -8.43
N SER A 454 21.46 -19.98 -7.91
CA SER A 454 22.44 -19.17 -8.64
C SER A 454 23.90 -19.54 -8.30
N GLU A 455 24.23 -20.84 -8.36
CA GLU A 455 25.63 -21.32 -8.41
C GLU A 455 26.26 -21.09 -9.80
N GLU A 456 26.07 -19.91 -10.37
CA GLU A 456 26.83 -19.36 -11.51
C GLU A 456 26.46 -17.87 -11.63
N GLY A 457 27.36 -16.95 -11.25
CA GLY A 457 27.04 -15.51 -11.32
C GLY A 457 28.03 -14.51 -10.72
N LEU A 458 28.93 -14.90 -9.82
CA LEU A 458 29.93 -14.00 -9.22
C LEU A 458 31.36 -14.58 -9.29
N GLY A 459 31.80 -14.92 -10.51
CA GLY A 459 33.18 -15.24 -10.84
C GLY A 459 33.74 -14.23 -11.86
N ALA A 460 34.93 -13.70 -11.61
CA ALA A 460 35.55 -12.73 -12.52
C ALA A 460 36.03 -13.40 -13.82
N GLY A 461 35.64 -12.86 -14.98
CA GLY A 461 36.02 -13.41 -16.29
C GLY A 461 35.85 -12.41 -17.42
N SER A 462 36.90 -12.19 -18.22
CA SER A 462 36.93 -11.18 -19.27
C SER A 462 36.64 -11.75 -20.68
N GLY A 463 35.68 -11.12 -21.37
CA GLY A 463 35.81 -10.87 -22.81
C GLY A 463 35.04 -11.75 -23.82
N LYS A 464 34.84 -11.13 -24.99
CA LYS A 464 34.46 -11.72 -26.30
C LYS A 464 33.05 -12.32 -26.43
N ALA A 465 32.08 -11.44 -26.67
CA ALA A 465 30.82 -11.78 -27.33
C ALA A 465 31.06 -12.52 -28.67
N LYS A 466 30.28 -13.59 -28.95
CA LYS A 466 30.44 -14.43 -30.15
C LYS A 466 29.16 -14.51 -30.99
N LYS A 467 29.04 -13.56 -31.91
CA LYS A 467 27.99 -13.40 -32.93
C LYS A 467 27.78 -14.69 -33.75
N LYS A 468 26.64 -15.38 -33.62
CA LYS A 468 26.29 -16.55 -34.46
C LYS A 468 25.43 -16.11 -35.67
N LYS A 469 25.64 -16.73 -36.82
CA LYS A 469 25.31 -16.18 -38.16
C LYS A 469 24.28 -17.06 -38.86
N ARG A 470 23.22 -16.45 -39.44
CA ARG A 470 22.27 -17.14 -40.34
C ARG A 470 23.03 -17.73 -41.54
N LYS A 471 22.64 -18.90 -42.02
CA LYS A 471 22.96 -19.42 -43.36
C LYS A 471 21.78 -20.20 -43.92
N SER A 472 21.67 -20.26 -45.24
CA SER A 472 20.47 -20.68 -45.98
C SER A 472 20.84 -21.46 -47.25
N GLY A 473 19.94 -22.34 -47.70
CA GLY A 473 20.01 -23.16 -48.91
C GLY A 473 19.34 -24.51 -48.62
N LYS A 474 18.25 -24.92 -49.31
CA LYS A 474 18.10 -25.30 -50.74
C LYS A 474 18.72 -26.68 -51.06
N GLN A 475 18.08 -27.57 -51.83
CA GLN A 475 16.71 -27.69 -52.39
C GLN A 475 16.57 -29.12 -53.01
N LYS A 476 15.38 -29.45 -53.57
CA LYS A 476 15.10 -30.47 -54.62
C LYS A 476 14.77 -31.90 -54.14
N ASP A 477 13.94 -32.71 -54.80
CA ASP A 477 13.03 -32.62 -55.99
C ASP A 477 12.14 -33.91 -56.01
N VAL A 478 11.09 -34.16 -56.82
CA VAL A 478 10.04 -33.39 -57.54
C VAL A 478 8.99 -34.40 -58.07
N GLU A 479 7.68 -34.16 -57.90
CA GLU A 479 6.53 -34.74 -58.65
C GLU A 479 5.22 -34.10 -58.10
N VAL A 480 4.19 -33.57 -58.79
CA VAL A 480 3.74 -33.39 -60.21
C VAL A 480 2.42 -34.14 -60.53
N GLU A 481 1.30 -33.41 -60.54
CA GLU A 481 0.21 -33.33 -61.53
C GLU A 481 -0.76 -32.20 -61.08
N ASN A 482 -1.15 -31.22 -61.91
CA ASN A 482 -2.25 -31.19 -62.90
C ASN A 482 -3.66 -31.44 -62.29
N GLN A 483 -4.74 -30.74 -62.70
CA GLN A 483 -4.97 -29.90 -63.89
C GLN A 483 -6.16 -28.91 -63.70
N ASN A 484 -6.26 -27.89 -64.57
CA ASN A 484 -7.42 -27.01 -64.83
C ASN A 484 -7.89 -26.07 -63.67
N GLY A 485 -8.41 -24.87 -63.92
CA GLY A 485 -8.52 -24.08 -65.16
C GLY A 485 -9.48 -22.88 -64.98
N GLU A 486 -9.20 -21.77 -65.68
CA GLU A 486 -10.12 -20.74 -66.24
C GLU A 486 -11.38 -20.23 -65.45
N ASP A 487 -11.76 -18.93 -65.47
CA ASP A 487 -11.11 -17.68 -65.88
C ASP A 487 -12.03 -16.48 -65.49
N GLN A 488 -11.46 -15.32 -65.09
CA GLN A 488 -11.99 -13.93 -65.29
C GLN A 488 -13.47 -13.57 -64.86
N ARG A 489 -13.96 -12.31 -64.82
CA ARG A 489 -13.39 -10.94 -64.95
C ARG A 489 -14.16 -9.91 -64.09
N ASP A 490 -13.74 -8.64 -64.16
CA ASP A 490 -14.20 -7.46 -63.44
C ASP A 490 -15.70 -7.06 -63.56
N GLY A 491 -16.18 -6.26 -62.61
CA GLY A 491 -17.42 -5.47 -62.71
C GLY A 491 -17.51 -4.40 -61.61
N LYS A 492 -17.65 -3.12 -62.00
CA LYS A 492 -17.99 -1.99 -61.11
C LYS A 492 -19.48 -1.67 -61.22
N GLU A 493 -20.05 -1.01 -60.21
CA GLU A 493 -20.80 0.24 -60.44
C GLU A 493 -20.93 1.10 -59.18
N GLU A 494 -21.36 2.35 -59.36
CA GLU A 494 -21.55 3.37 -58.32
C GLU A 494 -23.03 3.77 -58.26
N GLU A 495 -23.56 4.14 -57.09
CA GLU A 495 -24.66 5.10 -57.05
C GLU A 495 -24.61 5.96 -55.77
N GLN A 496 -25.31 7.10 -55.77
CA GLN A 496 -25.16 8.17 -54.77
C GLN A 496 -26.49 8.55 -54.10
N ALA A 497 -26.37 9.11 -52.90
CA ALA A 497 -27.20 10.16 -52.29
C ALA A 497 -28.74 10.04 -52.26
N GLU A 498 -29.30 10.33 -51.08
CA GLU A 498 -30.27 11.45 -51.01
C GLU A 498 -30.12 12.23 -49.68
N GLU A 499 -30.59 13.47 -49.67
CA GLU A 499 -30.49 14.42 -48.55
C GLU A 499 -31.90 14.80 -48.06
N LYS A 500 -32.11 14.96 -46.75
CA LYS A 500 -33.19 15.84 -46.27
C LYS A 500 -32.93 16.46 -44.90
N LYS A 501 -33.23 17.76 -44.81
CA LYS A 501 -33.31 18.58 -43.60
C LYS A 501 -34.78 18.84 -43.26
N GLU A 502 -35.10 19.10 -42.00
CA GLU A 502 -35.91 20.26 -41.50
C GLU A 502 -35.86 20.23 -39.95
N LYS A 503 -35.39 21.31 -39.28
CA LYS A 503 -36.10 22.50 -38.75
C LYS A 503 -36.74 22.28 -37.35
N GLU A 504 -36.41 23.12 -36.35
CA GLU A 504 -37.15 24.33 -35.88
C GLU A 504 -38.59 23.99 -35.40
N GLY A 505 -39.06 24.34 -34.19
CA GLY A 505 -38.59 25.34 -33.21
C GLY A 505 -39.11 25.11 -31.76
N PRO A 506 -39.37 26.18 -30.95
CA PRO A 506 -39.34 26.11 -29.47
C PRO A 506 -40.69 26.27 -28.73
N ASN A 507 -40.60 26.34 -27.38
CA ASN A 507 -41.64 26.50 -26.35
C ASN A 507 -42.44 25.22 -26.03
N GLU A 508 -42.96 25.00 -24.81
CA GLU A 508 -43.05 25.89 -23.62
C GLU A 508 -42.07 25.54 -22.48
#